data_AF-A0A7N0VB15-F1
#
_entry.id   AF-A0A7N0VB15-F1
#
_cell.length_a   1.000
_cell.length_b   1.000
_cell.length_c   1.000
_cell.angle_alpha   90.00
_cell.angle_beta   90.00
_cell.angle_gamma   90.00
#
_symmetry.space_group_name_H-M   'P 1'
#
loop_
_entity.id
_entity.type
_entity.pdbx_description
1 polymer ?
#
loop_
_entity_poly.entity_id
_entity_poly.type
_entity_poly.pdbx_seq_one_letter_code
_entity_poly.pdbx_strand_id
1 'polypeptide(L)' 'MKDKPGQIALLFGIDDHWGPLSLYEEVSERVPNIDLCIEREGHTHSFCCTEAGSLWVAQYVADLIEKKFGKLS' A
#
# COMPACT_ATOMS: atom_id res chain seq x y z
N MET A 1 25.67 4.38 -4.54
CA MET A 1 24.68 4.98 -3.60
C MET A 1 23.88 3.84 -3.01
N LYS A 2 23.70 3.76 -1.69
CA LYS A 2 22.71 2.83 -1.12
C LYS A 2 21.35 3.43 -1.43
N ASP A 3 20.59 2.82 -2.34
CA ASP A 3 19.19 3.18 -2.56
C ASP A 3 18.48 3.14 -1.22
N LYS A 4 17.92 4.28 -0.81
CA LYS A 4 17.12 4.33 0.42
C LYS A 4 15.85 3.54 0.12
N PRO A 5 15.52 2.51 0.91
CA PRO A 5 14.25 1.81 0.75
C PRO A 5 13.09 2.82 0.82
N GLY A 6 12.02 2.52 0.06
CA GLY A 6 10.83 3.36 -0.12
C GLY A 6 10.43 4.04 1.18
N GLN A 7 10.47 5.38 1.17
CA GLN A 7 9.98 6.18 2.30
C GLN A 7 8.45 6.30 2.30
N ILE A 8 7.83 5.92 1.18
CA ILE A 8 6.42 6.07 0.89
C ILE A 8 5.92 4.73 0.36
N ALA A 9 4.75 4.32 0.85
CA ALA A 9 3.98 3.22 0.28
C ALA A 9 2.63 3.74 -0.20
N LEU A 10 2.15 3.24 -1.34
CA LEU A 10 0.83 3.56 -1.86
C LEU A 10 -0.04 2.30 -1.95
N LEU A 11 -1.26 2.40 -1.46
CA LEU A 11 -2.23 1.31 -1.43
C LEU A 11 -3.35 1.66 -2.40
N PHE A 12 -3.76 0.70 -3.21
CA PHE A 12 -4.80 0.84 -4.23
C PHE A 12 -5.87 -0.22 -4.03
N GLY A 13 -7.12 0.11 -4.33
CA GLY A 13 -8.20 -0.87 -4.42
C GLY A 13 -8.30 -1.44 -5.82
N ILE A 14 -8.63 -2.72 -5.96
CA ILE A 14 -8.80 -3.36 -7.27
C ILE A 14 -9.94 -2.73 -8.10
N ASP A 15 -10.98 -2.22 -7.45
CA ASP A 15 -12.16 -1.57 -8.08
C ASP A 15 -12.35 -0.13 -7.54
N ASP A 16 -11.23 0.55 -7.29
CA ASP A 16 -11.24 1.92 -6.82
C ASP A 16 -11.32 2.91 -7.99
N HIS A 17 -12.54 3.42 -8.23
CA HIS A 17 -12.77 4.45 -9.25
C HIS A 17 -12.08 5.79 -8.96
N TRP A 18 -11.69 6.05 -7.70
CA TRP A 18 -11.02 7.30 -7.28
C TRP A 18 -9.50 7.18 -7.38
N GLY A 19 -8.96 5.98 -7.16
CA GLY A 19 -7.56 5.61 -7.33
C GLY A 19 -7.41 4.47 -8.34
N PRO A 20 -7.62 4.72 -9.65
CA PRO A 20 -7.62 3.67 -10.66
C PRO A 20 -6.24 2.99 -10.78
N LEU A 21 -6.24 1.69 -11.13
CA LEU A 21 -5.01 0.91 -11.28
C LEU A 21 -4.06 1.43 -12.37
N SER A 22 -4.53 2.25 -13.31
CA SER A 22 -3.65 2.94 -14.26
C SER A 22 -2.66 3.88 -13.57
N LEU A 23 -3.02 4.46 -12.42
CA LEU A 23 -2.08 5.25 -11.61
C LEU A 23 -1.08 4.36 -10.88
N TYR A 24 -1.50 3.18 -10.41
CA TYR A 24 -0.59 2.18 -9.87
C TYR A 24 0.47 1.81 -10.92
N GLU A 25 0.04 1.52 -12.15
CA GLU A 25 0.91 1.19 -13.27
C GLU A 25 1.89 2.33 -13.57
N GLU A 26 1.38 3.56 -13.73
CA GLU A 26 2.23 4.74 -13.99
C GLU A 26 3.28 4.95 -12.90
N VAL A 27 2.90 4.84 -11.62
CA VAL A 27 3.83 5.01 -10.50
C VAL A 27 4.86 3.88 -10.48
N SER A 28 4.45 2.64 -10.75
CA SER A 28 5.36 1.48 -10.77
C SER A 28 6.47 1.63 -11.83
N GLU A 29 6.16 2.27 -12.95
CA GLU A 29 7.12 2.51 -14.03
C GLU A 29 8.05 3.69 -13.74
N ARG A 30 7.52 4.75 -13.11
CA ARG A 30 8.23 6.03 -12.98
C ARG A 30 8.98 6.21 -11.68
N VAL A 31 8.57 5.54 -10.61
CA VAL A 31 9.12 5.75 -9.26
C VAL A 31 9.84 4.48 -8.79
N PRO A 32 11.16 4.39 -8.97
CA PRO A 32 11.90 3.24 -8.48
C PRO A 32 11.86 3.18 -6.95
N ASN A 33 11.85 1.96 -6.41
CA ASN A 33 11.92 1.67 -4.97
C ASN A 33 10.73 2.17 -4.13
N ILE A 34 9.59 2.50 -4.73
CA ILE A 34 8.34 2.74 -4.00
C ILE A 34 7.65 1.41 -3.65
N ASP A 35 7.09 1.31 -2.44
CA ASP A 35 6.28 0.16 -2.06
C ASP A 35 4.84 0.39 -2.57
N LEU A 36 4.31 -0.56 -3.34
CA LEU A 36 2.95 -0.49 -3.89
C LEU A 36 2.16 -1.74 -3.48
N CYS A 37 0.91 -1.56 -3.11
CA CYS A 37 0.01 -2.65 -2.75
C CYS A 37 -1.35 -2.51 -3.43
N ILE A 38 -1.92 -3.64 -3.83
CA ILE A 38 -3.29 -3.72 -4.36
C ILE A 38 -4.11 -4.57 -3.39
N GLU A 39 -5.15 -3.96 -2.83
CA GLU A 39 -6.24 -4.61 -2.11
C GLU A 39 -7.07 -5.44 -3.11
N ARG A 40 -7.32 -6.72 -2.82
CA ARG A 40 -7.97 -7.68 -3.73
C ARG A 40 -9.22 -8.36 -3.17
N GLU A 41 -9.58 -8.10 -1.92
CA GLU A 41 -10.76 -8.59 -1.22
C GLU A 41 -12.02 -7.78 -1.56
N GLY A 42 -11.87 -6.64 -2.26
CA GLY A 42 -12.99 -5.84 -2.76
C GLY A 42 -13.43 -4.77 -1.78
N HIS A 43 -12.53 -4.29 -0.93
CA HIS A 43 -12.80 -3.14 -0.07
C HIS A 43 -12.94 -1.90 -0.95
N THR A 44 -13.97 -1.11 -0.69
CA THR A 44 -14.20 0.15 -1.42
C THR A 44 -13.12 1.16 -1.07
N HIS A 45 -12.99 2.23 -1.88
CA HIS A 45 -12.06 3.35 -1.65
C HIS A 45 -11.98 3.82 -0.18
N SER A 46 -13.11 3.78 0.51
CA SER A 46 -13.22 4.10 1.93
C SER A 46 -12.70 2.96 2.83
N PHE A 47 -11.45 2.53 2.65
CA PHE A 47 -10.84 1.45 3.42
C PHE A 47 -11.03 1.63 4.93
N CYS A 48 -10.80 2.84 5.43
CA CYS A 48 -10.91 3.20 6.85
C CYS A 48 -12.35 3.34 7.38
N CYS A 49 -13.37 3.17 6.54
CA CYS A 49 -14.78 3.30 6.94
C CYS A 49 -15.44 1.95 7.26
N THR A 50 -14.71 0.84 7.08
CA THR A 50 -15.16 -0.49 7.49
C THR A 50 -14.11 -1.14 8.38
N GLU A 51 -14.54 -2.07 9.24
CA GLU A 51 -13.61 -2.82 10.08
C GLU A 51 -12.63 -3.64 9.24
N ALA A 52 -13.14 -4.35 8.23
CA ALA A 52 -12.32 -5.19 7.34
C ALA A 52 -11.27 -4.38 6.56
N GLY A 53 -11.68 -3.26 5.95
CA GLY A 53 -10.74 -2.38 5.23
C GLY A 53 -9.72 -1.73 6.17
N SER A 54 -10.15 -1.33 7.38
CA SER A 54 -9.24 -0.76 8.39
C SER A 54 -8.21 -1.78 8.85
N LEU A 55 -8.62 -3.02 9.09
CA LEU A 55 -7.74 -4.12 9.49
C LEU A 55 -6.74 -4.45 8.39
N TRP A 56 -7.19 -4.51 7.13
CA TRP A 56 -6.31 -4.74 5.99
C TRP A 56 -5.20 -3.69 5.88
N VAL A 57 -5.57 -2.39 5.96
CA VAL A 57 -4.60 -1.29 5.95
C VAL A 57 -3.65 -1.39 7.15
N ALA A 58 -4.17 -1.66 8.35
CA ALA A 58 -3.37 -1.76 9.56
C ALA A 58 -2.34 -2.89 9.49
N GLN A 59 -2.74 -4.06 8.98
CA GLN A 59 -1.84 -5.21 8.81
C GLN A 59 -0.72 -4.87 7.82
N TYR A 60 -1.06 -4.27 6.67
CA TYR A 60 -0.06 -3.87 5.68
C TYR A 60 0.94 -2.85 6.25
N VAL A 61 0.45 -1.85 7.02
CA VAL A 61 1.32 -0.87 7.67
C VAL A 61 2.22 -1.52 8.72
N ALA A 62 1.70 -2.46 9.51
CA ALA A 62 2.50 -3.21 10.48
C ALA A 62 3.64 -3.97 9.78
N ASP A 63 3.34 -4.68 8.70
CA ASP A 63 4.33 -5.42 7.91
C ASP A 63 5.42 -4.48 7.33
N LEU A 64 5.05 -3.28 6.89
CA LEU A 64 6.01 -2.28 6.41
C LEU A 64 6.92 -1.76 7.53
N ILE A 65 6.38 -1.53 8.72
CA ILE A 65 7.16 -1.12 9.89
C ILE A 65 8.14 -2.23 10.27
N GLU A 66 7.68 -3.48 10.32
CA GLU A 66 8.52 -4.63 10.61
C GLU A 66 9.62 -4.84 9.55
N LYS A 67 9.29 -4.69 8.26
CA LYS A 67 10.26 -4.73 7.17
C LYS A 67 11.35 -3.68 7.31
N LYS A 68 11.01 -2.49 7.85
CA LYS A 68 11.91 -1.35 7.96
C LYS A 68 12.76 -1.35 9.22
N PHE A 69 12.21 -1.79 10.34
CA PHE A 69 12.82 -1.68 11.66
C PHE A 69 13.09 -3.02 12.35
N GLY A 70 12.67 -4.14 11.75
CA GLY A 70 12.65 -5.46 12.37
C GLY A 70 11.35 -5.71 13.13
N LYS A 71 11.14 -6.97 13.57
CA LYS A 71 9.95 -7.34 14.37
C LYS A 71 9.81 -6.45 15.58
N LEU A 72 8.62 -5.89 15.76
CA LEU A 72 8.23 -5.24 17.01
C LEU A 72 8.01 -6.36 18.03
N SER A 73 8.94 -6.48 18.97
CA SER A 73 8.93 -7.49 20.04
C SER A 73 7.76 -7.33 21.00
#